data_AF-A0A1L8N226-F1
#
_entry.id   AF-A0A1L8N226-F1
#
_cell.length_a   1.000
_cell.length_b   1.000
_cell.length_c   1.000
_cell.angle_alpha   90.00
_cell.angle_beta   90.00
_cell.angle_gamma   90.00
#
_symmetry.space_group_name_H-M   'P 1'
#
loop_
_entity.id
_entity.type
_entity.pdbx_description
1 polymer ?
#
loop_
_entity_poly.entity_id
_entity_poly.type
_entity_poly.pdbx_seq_one_letter_code
_entity_poly.pdbx_strand_id
1 'polypeptide(L)'
;MRESRAVLALQKEKETIEKNIQLVKQDCGHQLLSNTSTTITSKSERATYFGFKEENIKIRTDIESIRNLQVLINEADSSVNKARENENSLSKQWSFWFKTLGQMMYQHYTPVFESIFGEYYTKAQIQKNKLLEAEKNVTDVKKSMSTQGFFAKLFSHVKYVSTNNIAITYENRFNTLLEKGGEAAFEDEKFPSILEHDEIEEVVRRSYKSCLKLKEDISVQHEEVEKLLEKKESLEAQLQDYDVASHTEKRLQELRRKIDTNVKSQNEYAAKIAEKFIDEYVDENGTVLKDFPQEFGSTLNELADLRMTFVSLERRIKIQELLANITSAERELISNKKKINSNTKKIQSLSKQNAELSQRDTLLSAQKEEWSNLKVSLELAEATNVKHLRENS
;
A
#
# COMPACT_ATOMS: atom_id res chain seq x y z
N MET A 1 -33.26 -22.75 17.03
CA MET A 1 -32.16 -21.85 17.45
C MET A 1 -31.07 -22.54 18.27
N ARG A 2 -31.38 -23.38 19.30
CA ARG A 2 -30.34 -24.09 20.08
C ARG A 2 -29.56 -25.12 19.23
N GLU A 3 -30.24 -25.93 18.42
CA GLU A 3 -29.60 -26.95 17.55
C GLU A 3 -28.67 -26.33 16.49
N SER A 4 -29.07 -25.21 15.88
CA SER A 4 -28.24 -24.48 14.91
C SER A 4 -26.94 -23.93 15.52
N ARG A 5 -26.94 -23.55 16.81
CA ARG A 5 -25.71 -23.12 17.50
C ARG A 5 -24.78 -24.29 17.84
N ALA A 6 -25.35 -25.46 18.15
CA ALA A 6 -24.57 -26.67 18.45
C ALA A 6 -23.84 -27.19 17.20
N VAL A 7 -24.52 -27.22 16.05
CA VAL A 7 -23.91 -27.60 14.76
C VAL A 7 -22.78 -26.64 14.37
N LEU A 8 -22.99 -25.33 14.52
CA LEU A 8 -21.98 -24.32 14.24
C LEU A 8 -20.72 -24.48 15.13
N ALA A 9 -20.90 -24.81 16.41
CA ALA A 9 -19.78 -25.05 17.31
C ALA A 9 -18.97 -26.28 16.90
N LEU A 10 -19.64 -27.39 16.57
CA LEU A 10 -18.99 -28.60 16.08
C LEU A 10 -18.28 -28.39 14.73
N GLN A 11 -18.83 -27.55 13.84
CA GLN A 11 -18.18 -27.20 12.57
C GLN A 11 -16.87 -26.43 12.78
N LYS A 12 -16.84 -25.46 13.71
CA LYS A 12 -15.59 -24.75 14.07
C LYS A 12 -14.53 -25.67 14.66
N GLU A 13 -14.96 -26.61 15.51
CA GLU A 13 -14.08 -27.64 16.07
C GLU A 13 -13.52 -28.54 14.96
N LYS A 14 -14.37 -28.98 14.02
CA LYS A 14 -13.95 -29.77 12.85
C LYS A 14 -12.90 -29.03 12.02
N GLU A 15 -13.12 -27.76 11.69
CA GLU A 15 -12.16 -26.93 10.94
C GLU A 15 -10.81 -26.80 11.68
N THR A 16 -10.84 -26.78 13.02
CA THR A 16 -9.63 -26.71 13.84
C THR A 16 -8.87 -28.04 13.80
N ILE A 17 -9.57 -29.17 13.95
CA ILE A 17 -8.97 -30.50 13.84
C ILE A 17 -8.39 -30.74 12.43
N GLU A 18 -9.10 -30.31 11.38
CA GLU A 18 -8.61 -30.42 10.00
C GLU A 18 -7.30 -29.65 9.78
N LYS A 19 -7.18 -28.44 10.34
CA LYS A 19 -5.92 -27.69 10.35
C LYS A 19 -4.83 -28.42 11.12
N ASN A 20 -5.13 -28.98 12.28
CA ASN A 20 -4.16 -29.72 13.09
C ASN A 20 -3.66 -30.98 12.35
N ILE A 21 -4.55 -31.72 11.69
CA ILE A 21 -4.17 -32.86 10.83
C ILE A 21 -3.20 -32.40 9.76
N GLN A 22 -3.47 -31.27 9.10
CA GLN A 22 -2.58 -30.75 8.07
C GLN A 22 -1.22 -30.32 8.63
N LEU A 23 -1.18 -29.71 9.81
CA LEU A 23 0.07 -29.33 10.48
C LEU A 23 0.91 -30.56 10.86
N VAL A 24 0.28 -31.59 11.46
CA VAL A 24 0.97 -32.85 11.81
C VAL A 24 1.51 -33.55 10.55
N LYS A 25 0.75 -33.54 9.44
CA LYS A 25 1.25 -34.03 8.14
C LYS A 25 2.46 -33.23 7.66
N GLN A 26 2.41 -31.89 7.74
CA GLN A 26 3.55 -31.04 7.37
C GLN A 26 4.78 -31.37 8.21
N ASP A 27 4.64 -31.43 9.53
CA ASP A 27 5.75 -31.71 10.46
C ASP A 27 6.35 -33.09 10.22
N CYS A 28 5.51 -34.11 10.04
CA CYS A 28 5.96 -35.46 9.67
C CYS A 28 6.75 -35.42 8.35
N GLY A 29 6.24 -34.72 7.34
CA GLY A 29 6.89 -34.55 6.05
C GLY A 29 8.25 -33.86 6.15
N HIS A 30 8.32 -32.79 6.95
CA HIS A 30 9.58 -32.09 7.23
C HIS A 30 10.60 -33.02 7.89
N GLN A 31 10.19 -33.83 8.87
CA GLN A 31 11.06 -34.82 9.51
C GLN A 31 11.54 -35.88 8.50
N LEU A 32 10.64 -36.42 7.67
CA LEU A 32 10.97 -37.41 6.65
C LEU A 32 11.97 -36.89 5.60
N LEU A 33 11.84 -35.64 5.18
CA LEU A 33 12.67 -35.04 4.15
C LEU A 33 13.98 -34.43 4.69
N SER A 34 13.99 -34.00 5.96
CA SER A 34 15.18 -33.44 6.60
C SER A 34 16.13 -34.53 7.14
N ASN A 35 15.60 -35.70 7.50
CA ASN A 35 16.42 -36.78 8.01
C ASN A 35 17.14 -37.50 6.85
N THR A 36 18.46 -37.43 6.81
CA THR A 36 19.24 -37.97 5.69
C THR A 36 19.54 -39.47 5.82
N SER A 37 19.39 -40.03 7.02
CA SER A 37 19.64 -41.43 7.35
C SER A 37 18.49 -42.37 6.98
N THR A 38 17.29 -41.85 6.75
CA THR A 38 16.14 -42.68 6.38
C THR A 38 16.18 -43.01 4.88
N THR A 39 16.04 -44.30 4.54
CA THR A 39 15.87 -44.77 3.15
C THR A 39 14.44 -44.54 2.63
N ILE A 40 13.58 -43.91 3.44
CA ILE A 40 12.15 -43.75 3.21
C ILE A 40 11.88 -42.74 2.08
N THR A 41 12.69 -41.68 1.96
CA THR A 41 12.52 -40.66 0.92
C THR A 41 13.59 -40.76 -0.17
N SER A 42 13.16 -40.60 -1.43
CA SER A 42 14.07 -40.65 -2.57
C SER A 42 15.02 -39.43 -2.59
N LYS A 43 16.16 -39.58 -3.27
CA LYS A 43 17.13 -38.49 -3.42
C LYS A 43 16.53 -37.28 -4.18
N SER A 44 15.66 -37.53 -5.16
CA SER A 44 14.97 -36.48 -5.92
C SER A 44 13.97 -35.70 -5.08
N GLU A 45 13.25 -36.37 -4.18
CA GLU A 45 12.28 -35.69 -3.31
C GLU A 45 12.99 -34.78 -2.31
N ARG A 46 14.09 -35.26 -1.71
CA ARG A 46 14.93 -34.43 -0.84
C ARG A 46 15.55 -33.26 -1.59
N ALA A 47 16.08 -33.47 -2.79
CA ALA A 47 16.63 -32.39 -3.61
C ALA A 47 15.59 -31.30 -3.90
N THR A 48 14.34 -31.68 -4.18
CA THR A 48 13.23 -30.73 -4.42
C THR A 48 12.92 -29.94 -3.15
N TYR A 49 12.81 -30.62 -2.01
CA TYR A 49 12.55 -29.99 -0.71
C TYR A 49 13.65 -29.00 -0.29
N PHE A 50 14.92 -29.37 -0.45
CA PHE A 50 16.05 -28.49 -0.14
C PHE A 50 16.20 -27.36 -1.15
N GLY A 51 15.80 -27.56 -2.42
CA GLY A 51 15.80 -26.53 -3.45
C GLY A 51 15.00 -25.29 -3.05
N PHE A 52 13.82 -25.46 -2.42
CA PHE A 52 13.05 -24.32 -1.88
C PHE A 52 13.80 -23.55 -0.80
N LYS A 53 14.52 -24.27 0.09
CA LYS A 53 15.31 -23.65 1.17
C LYS A 53 16.52 -22.90 0.61
N GLU A 54 17.22 -23.49 -0.35
CA GLU A 54 18.37 -22.87 -1.02
C GLU A 54 17.95 -21.61 -1.79
N GLU A 55 16.84 -21.67 -2.52
CA GLU A 55 16.28 -20.51 -3.21
C GLU A 55 15.89 -19.40 -2.21
N ASN A 56 15.27 -19.75 -1.08
CA ASN A 56 14.94 -18.79 -0.03
C ASN A 56 16.19 -18.14 0.60
N ILE A 57 17.28 -18.89 0.77
CA ILE A 57 18.56 -18.33 1.23
C ILE A 57 19.08 -17.33 0.20
N LYS A 58 19.10 -17.70 -1.08
CA LYS A 58 19.52 -16.81 -2.17
C LYS A 58 18.70 -15.52 -2.20
N ILE A 59 17.37 -15.62 -2.16
CA ILE A 59 16.48 -14.45 -2.16
C ILE A 59 16.73 -13.55 -0.94
N ARG A 60 17.03 -14.11 0.24
CA ARG A 60 17.38 -13.31 1.43
C ARG A 60 18.71 -12.58 1.27
N THR A 61 19.70 -13.23 0.66
CA THR A 61 20.98 -12.59 0.32
C THR A 61 20.78 -11.47 -0.69
N ASP A 62 19.92 -11.66 -1.70
CA ASP A 62 19.58 -10.64 -2.68
C ASP A 62 18.88 -9.44 -2.01
N ILE A 63 17.91 -9.68 -1.12
CA ILE A 63 17.23 -8.63 -0.34
C ILE A 63 18.24 -7.78 0.44
N GLU A 64 19.21 -8.41 1.11
CA GLU A 64 20.20 -7.70 1.91
C GLU A 64 21.16 -6.90 1.04
N SER A 65 21.57 -7.47 -0.10
CA SER A 65 22.43 -6.80 -1.08
C SER A 65 21.74 -5.56 -1.66
N ILE A 66 20.45 -5.66 -2.02
CA ILE A 66 19.64 -4.54 -2.49
C ILE A 66 19.55 -3.43 -1.43
N ARG A 67 19.34 -3.78 -0.15
CA ARG A 67 19.29 -2.78 0.93
C ARG A 67 20.62 -2.07 1.12
N ASN A 68 21.72 -2.81 1.12
CA ASN A 68 23.06 -2.25 1.27
C ASN A 68 23.38 -1.30 0.10
N LEU A 69 23.07 -1.69 -1.13
CA LEU A 69 23.23 -0.82 -2.30
C LEU A 69 22.38 0.45 -2.18
N GLN A 70 21.13 0.35 -1.72
CA GLN A 70 20.28 1.52 -1.52
C GLN A 70 20.86 2.49 -0.49
N VAL A 71 21.43 1.99 0.61
CA VAL A 71 22.12 2.81 1.61
C VAL A 71 23.30 3.54 0.97
N LEU A 72 24.16 2.82 0.24
CA LEU A 72 25.32 3.39 -0.43
C LEU A 72 24.95 4.44 -1.49
N ILE A 73 23.85 4.26 -2.22
CA ILE A 73 23.35 5.24 -3.18
C ILE A 73 22.85 6.50 -2.47
N ASN A 74 22.11 6.35 -1.37
CA ASN A 74 21.65 7.49 -0.59
C ASN A 74 22.83 8.29 0.01
N GLU A 75 23.88 7.60 0.46
CA GLU A 75 25.12 8.21 0.94
C GLU A 75 25.88 8.93 -0.18
N ALA A 76 25.95 8.32 -1.37
CA ALA A 76 26.54 8.95 -2.56
C ALA A 76 25.75 10.21 -2.95
N ASP A 77 24.41 10.16 -2.96
CA ASP A 77 23.55 11.31 -3.23
C ASP A 77 23.76 12.45 -2.24
N SER A 78 23.85 12.13 -0.95
CA SER A 78 24.14 13.14 0.08
C SER A 78 25.52 13.78 -0.14
N SER A 79 26.51 12.99 -0.53
CA SER A 79 27.87 13.45 -0.83
C SER A 79 27.90 14.35 -2.08
N VAL A 80 27.20 13.97 -3.16
CA VAL A 80 27.05 14.78 -4.37
C VAL A 80 26.40 16.12 -4.04
N ASN A 81 25.31 16.12 -3.26
CA ASN A 81 24.63 17.35 -2.89
C ASN A 81 25.54 18.28 -2.09
N LYS A 82 26.28 17.75 -1.11
CA LYS A 82 27.24 18.52 -0.33
C LYS A 82 28.39 19.09 -1.19
N ALA A 83 28.92 18.29 -2.11
CA ALA A 83 29.96 18.73 -3.05
C ALA A 83 29.45 19.84 -3.97
N ARG A 84 28.22 19.73 -4.49
CA ARG A 84 27.56 20.79 -5.27
C ARG A 84 27.28 22.05 -4.45
N GLU A 85 26.91 21.92 -3.18
CA GLU A 85 26.74 23.07 -2.29
C GLU A 85 28.06 23.82 -2.09
N ASN A 86 29.17 23.09 -1.91
CA ASN A 86 30.51 23.67 -1.83
C ASN A 86 30.90 24.36 -3.14
N GLU A 87 30.70 23.72 -4.28
CA GLU A 87 30.97 24.29 -5.62
C GLU A 87 30.19 25.59 -5.85
N ASN A 88 28.90 25.60 -5.49
CA ASN A 88 28.05 26.77 -5.56
C ASN A 88 28.50 27.87 -4.58
N SER A 89 28.97 27.50 -3.39
CA SER A 89 29.50 28.44 -2.39
C SER A 89 30.78 29.11 -2.90
N LEU A 90 31.69 28.34 -3.50
CA LEU A 90 32.90 28.86 -4.16
C LEU A 90 32.52 29.76 -5.34
N SER A 91 31.60 29.33 -6.19
CA SER A 91 31.15 30.11 -7.36
C SER A 91 30.55 31.47 -6.98
N LYS A 92 29.89 31.59 -5.82
CA LYS A 92 29.41 32.88 -5.32
C LYS A 92 30.53 33.86 -4.96
N GLN A 93 31.76 33.38 -4.75
CA GLN A 93 32.91 34.23 -4.45
C GLN A 93 33.46 34.94 -5.69
N TRP A 94 33.07 34.54 -6.91
CA TRP A 94 33.54 35.18 -8.14
C TRP A 94 33.32 36.70 -8.13
N SER A 95 32.11 37.15 -7.79
CA SER A 95 31.77 38.57 -7.69
C SER A 95 32.73 39.34 -6.78
N PHE A 96 33.08 38.77 -5.63
CA PHE A 96 34.01 39.38 -4.68
C PHE A 96 35.43 39.49 -5.27
N TRP A 97 35.94 38.40 -5.87
CA TRP A 97 37.31 38.37 -6.39
C TRP A 97 37.47 39.19 -7.66
N PHE A 98 36.51 39.16 -8.59
CA PHE A 98 36.50 40.02 -9.77
C PHE A 98 36.41 41.51 -9.40
N LYS A 99 35.53 41.86 -8.46
CA LYS A 99 35.48 43.22 -7.93
C LYS A 99 36.81 43.64 -7.30
N THR A 100 37.44 42.76 -6.53
CA THR A 100 38.74 43.04 -5.90
C THR A 100 39.83 43.24 -6.95
N LEU A 101 39.89 42.39 -7.98
CA LEU A 101 40.83 42.52 -9.08
C LEU A 101 40.63 43.85 -9.83
N GLY A 102 39.39 44.17 -10.23
CA GLY A 102 39.07 45.43 -10.90
C GLY A 102 39.34 46.66 -10.04
N GLN A 103 39.16 46.57 -8.72
CA GLN A 103 39.56 47.63 -7.79
C GLN A 103 41.06 47.86 -7.78
N MET A 104 41.87 46.79 -7.69
CA MET A 104 43.33 46.91 -7.72
C MET A 104 43.81 47.47 -9.08
N MET A 105 43.25 47.00 -10.19
CA MET A 105 43.58 47.51 -11.52
C MET A 105 43.19 48.98 -11.72
N TYR A 106 42.04 49.40 -11.19
CA TYR A 106 41.60 50.80 -11.24
C TYR A 106 42.49 51.72 -10.40
N GLN A 107 42.89 51.29 -9.20
CA GLN A 107 43.75 52.07 -8.30
C GLN A 107 45.18 52.20 -8.81
N HIS A 108 45.68 51.16 -9.48
CA HIS A 108 47.04 51.06 -9.99
C HIS A 108 47.07 51.03 -11.53
N TYR A 109 46.20 51.83 -12.16
CA TYR A 109 46.07 51.85 -13.60
C TYR A 109 47.34 52.33 -14.29
N THR A 110 47.79 51.56 -15.29
CA THR A 110 48.87 51.94 -16.20
C THR A 110 48.39 51.79 -17.66
N PRO A 111 49.01 52.47 -18.63
CA PRO A 111 48.67 52.31 -20.05
C PRO A 111 48.82 50.87 -20.56
N VAL A 112 49.57 50.02 -19.85
CA VAL A 112 49.71 48.59 -20.17
C VAL A 112 48.37 47.85 -20.05
N PHE A 113 47.47 48.30 -19.16
CA PHE A 113 46.12 47.74 -19.01
C PHE A 113 45.11 48.25 -20.04
N GLU A 114 45.46 49.21 -20.90
CA GLU A 114 44.51 49.86 -21.83
C GLU A 114 43.74 48.84 -22.67
N SER A 115 44.44 47.82 -23.19
CA SER A 115 43.86 46.82 -24.08
C SER A 115 42.84 45.87 -23.42
N ILE A 116 42.88 45.70 -22.09
CA ILE A 116 42.04 44.74 -21.35
C ILE A 116 41.08 45.40 -20.37
N PHE A 117 41.40 46.59 -19.87
CA PHE A 117 40.65 47.29 -18.82
C PHE A 117 40.41 48.78 -19.12
N GLY A 118 40.98 49.35 -20.19
CA GLY A 118 40.91 50.78 -20.48
C GLY A 118 39.49 51.33 -20.65
N GLU A 119 38.60 50.58 -21.32
CA GLU A 119 37.20 50.96 -21.46
C GLU A 119 36.47 50.97 -20.10
N TYR A 120 36.73 49.96 -19.26
CA TYR A 120 36.16 49.86 -17.92
C TYR A 120 36.71 50.95 -17.00
N TYR A 121 38.01 51.25 -17.08
CA TYR A 121 38.65 52.33 -16.36
C TYR A 121 38.01 53.68 -16.68
N THR A 122 37.83 53.99 -17.97
CA THR A 122 37.23 55.25 -18.42
C THR A 122 35.78 55.39 -17.93
N LYS A 123 34.98 54.32 -18.06
CA LYS A 123 33.60 54.30 -17.55
C LYS A 123 33.55 54.42 -16.03
N ALA A 124 34.44 53.72 -15.31
CA ALA A 124 34.55 53.78 -13.87
C ALA A 124 34.97 55.18 -13.39
N GLN A 125 35.87 55.86 -14.09
CA GLN A 125 36.28 57.23 -13.78
C GLN A 125 35.14 58.24 -13.90
N ILE A 126 34.37 58.17 -15.00
CA ILE A 126 33.17 58.98 -15.19
C ILE A 126 32.17 58.72 -14.06
N GLN A 127 31.97 57.45 -13.71
CA GLN A 127 31.04 57.06 -12.66
C GLN A 127 31.51 57.46 -11.25
N LYS A 128 32.83 57.41 -10.99
CA LYS A 128 33.44 57.86 -9.74
C LYS A 128 33.28 59.37 -9.54
N ASN A 129 33.44 60.16 -10.60
CA ASN A 129 33.21 61.60 -10.54
C ASN A 129 31.75 61.94 -10.17
N LYS A 130 30.78 61.24 -10.77
CA LYS A 130 29.35 61.38 -10.43
C LYS A 130 29.07 60.98 -8.98
N LEU A 131 29.74 59.94 -8.48
CA LEU A 131 29.65 59.51 -7.09
C LEU A 131 30.19 60.59 -6.14
N LEU A 132 31.38 61.14 -6.40
CA LEU A 132 31.97 62.20 -5.58
C LEU A 132 31.09 63.47 -5.54
N GLU A 133 30.47 63.85 -6.67
CA GLU A 133 29.52 64.96 -6.72
C GLU A 133 28.27 64.67 -5.88
N ALA A 134 27.72 63.46 -5.98
CA ALA A 134 26.57 63.04 -5.18
C ALA A 134 26.90 62.99 -3.68
N GLU A 135 28.06 62.47 -3.28
CA GLU A 135 28.52 62.42 -1.88
C GLU A 135 28.72 63.83 -1.29
N LYS A 136 29.26 64.76 -2.09
CA LYS A 136 29.36 66.18 -1.71
C LYS A 136 27.96 66.76 -1.48
N ASN A 137 27.03 66.52 -2.39
CA ASN A 137 25.64 66.98 -2.26
C ASN A 137 24.94 66.38 -1.02
N VAL A 138 25.15 65.10 -0.71
CA VAL A 138 24.65 64.46 0.53
C VAL A 138 25.21 65.17 1.76
N THR A 139 26.51 65.45 1.76
CA THR A 139 27.19 66.15 2.86
C THR A 139 26.66 67.57 3.04
N ASP A 140 26.44 68.30 1.95
CA ASP A 140 25.93 69.67 1.98
C ASP A 140 24.47 69.71 2.46
N VAL A 141 23.62 68.77 2.02
CA VAL A 141 22.25 68.63 2.55
C VAL A 141 22.29 68.31 4.04
N LYS A 142 23.14 67.38 4.47
CA LYS A 142 23.29 67.02 5.90
C LYS A 142 23.76 68.20 6.75
N LYS A 143 24.71 69.00 6.27
CA LYS A 143 25.15 70.25 6.93
C LYS A 143 24.00 71.26 7.00
N SER A 144 23.25 71.47 5.91
CA SER A 144 22.10 72.38 5.90
C SER A 144 20.98 71.97 6.86
N MET A 145 20.76 70.65 7.06
CA MET A 145 19.81 70.15 8.05
C MET A 145 20.19 70.55 9.47
N SER A 146 21.48 70.58 9.80
CA SER A 146 21.93 70.90 11.17
C SER A 146 21.62 72.35 11.59
N THR A 147 21.48 73.26 10.63
CA THR A 147 21.26 74.70 10.87
C THR A 147 19.80 75.15 10.69
N GLN A 148 18.87 74.24 10.35
CA GLN A 148 17.48 74.56 10.01
C GLN A 148 16.48 74.35 11.18
N GLY A 149 15.34 75.05 11.12
CA GLY A 149 14.19 74.85 12.02
C GLY A 149 13.43 73.53 11.76
N PHE A 150 12.54 73.11 12.67
CA PHE A 150 11.89 71.79 12.66
C PHE A 150 11.23 71.39 11.33
N PHE A 151 10.38 72.24 10.75
CA PHE A 151 9.70 71.93 9.47
C PHE A 151 10.67 71.89 8.28
N ALA A 152 11.65 72.79 8.25
CA ALA A 152 12.70 72.78 7.22
C ALA A 152 13.59 71.52 7.32
N LYS A 153 13.86 71.03 8.54
CA LYS A 153 14.54 69.76 8.77
C LYS A 153 13.79 68.56 8.20
N LEU A 154 12.46 68.52 8.30
CA LEU A 154 11.64 67.44 7.72
C LEU A 154 11.75 67.41 6.18
N PHE A 155 11.61 68.55 5.51
CA PHE A 155 11.79 68.65 4.06
C PHE A 155 13.22 68.29 3.62
N SER A 156 14.22 68.79 4.34
CA SER A 156 15.62 68.47 4.06
C SER A 156 15.97 67.01 4.34
N HIS A 157 15.27 66.33 5.26
CA HIS A 157 15.41 64.89 5.47
C HIS A 157 14.92 64.08 4.26
N VAL A 158 13.78 64.45 3.66
CA VAL A 158 13.31 63.83 2.40
C VAL A 158 14.33 64.03 1.28
N LYS A 159 14.87 65.25 1.15
CA LYS A 159 15.93 65.56 0.18
C LYS A 159 17.21 64.77 0.46
N TYR A 160 17.60 64.62 1.72
CA TYR A 160 18.74 63.82 2.15
C TYR A 160 18.58 62.36 1.72
N VAL A 161 17.44 61.73 2.03
CA VAL A 161 17.17 60.33 1.65
C VAL A 161 17.24 60.16 0.12
N SER A 162 16.63 61.06 -0.64
CA SER A 162 16.68 61.03 -2.10
C SER A 162 18.11 61.17 -2.65
N THR A 163 18.86 62.16 -2.16
CA THR A 163 20.25 62.41 -2.61
C THR A 163 21.18 61.25 -2.20
N ASN A 164 20.95 60.67 -1.03
CA ASN A 164 21.68 59.51 -0.54
C ASN A 164 21.40 58.27 -1.39
N ASN A 165 20.15 58.05 -1.81
CA ASN A 165 19.81 56.96 -2.73
C ASN A 165 20.48 57.11 -4.10
N ILE A 166 20.64 58.35 -4.59
CA ILE A 166 21.39 58.63 -5.83
C ILE A 166 22.87 58.27 -5.65
N ALA A 167 23.49 58.65 -4.53
CA ALA A 167 24.87 58.30 -4.21
C ALA A 167 25.06 56.77 -4.15
N ILE A 168 24.19 56.05 -3.44
CA ILE A 168 24.20 54.58 -3.37
C ILE A 168 24.05 53.96 -4.77
N THR A 169 23.16 54.51 -5.61
CA THR A 169 22.98 54.04 -6.99
C THR A 169 24.27 54.20 -7.81
N TYR A 170 24.96 55.33 -7.64
CA TYR A 170 26.23 55.57 -8.33
C TYR A 170 27.37 54.71 -7.79
N GLU A 171 27.40 54.45 -6.49
CA GLU A 171 28.35 53.53 -5.86
C GLU A 171 28.17 52.09 -6.36
N ASN A 172 26.92 51.61 -6.43
CA ASN A 172 26.61 50.30 -6.97
C ASN A 172 27.05 50.18 -8.44
N ARG A 173 26.73 51.18 -9.28
CA ARG A 173 27.17 51.19 -10.68
C ARG A 173 28.69 51.21 -10.82
N PHE A 174 29.38 51.96 -9.96
CA PHE A 174 30.84 51.98 -9.93
C PHE A 174 31.40 50.60 -9.58
N ASN A 175 30.90 49.98 -8.51
CA ASN A 175 31.30 48.64 -8.08
C ASN A 175 31.05 47.57 -9.17
N THR A 176 29.91 47.62 -9.86
CA THR A 176 29.60 46.71 -10.97
C THR A 176 30.54 46.91 -12.16
N LEU A 177 30.95 48.15 -12.45
CA LEU A 177 31.94 48.39 -13.51
C LEU A 177 33.31 47.80 -13.17
N LEU A 178 33.73 47.90 -11.91
CA LEU A 178 34.98 47.29 -11.46
C LEU A 178 34.91 45.77 -11.48
N GLU A 179 33.81 45.19 -11.01
CA GLU A 179 33.58 43.74 -11.09
C GLU A 179 33.67 43.23 -12.53
N LYS A 180 32.90 43.82 -13.46
CA LYS A 180 32.93 43.42 -14.87
C LYS A 180 34.29 43.65 -15.54
N GLY A 181 34.99 44.70 -15.16
CA GLY A 181 36.33 44.95 -15.69
C GLY A 181 37.36 43.95 -15.15
N GLY A 182 37.25 43.57 -13.87
CA GLY A 182 38.09 42.53 -13.28
C GLY A 182 37.82 41.15 -13.88
N GLU A 183 36.55 40.81 -14.14
CA GLU A 183 36.14 39.62 -14.90
C GLU A 183 36.75 39.62 -16.30
N ALA A 184 36.55 40.70 -17.08
CA ALA A 184 37.08 40.82 -18.44
C ALA A 184 38.61 40.70 -18.47
N ALA A 185 39.31 41.33 -17.53
CA ALA A 185 40.76 41.21 -17.43
C ALA A 185 41.20 39.78 -17.07
N PHE A 186 40.50 39.11 -16.17
CA PHE A 186 40.81 37.74 -15.78
C PHE A 186 40.64 36.73 -16.92
N GLU A 187 39.61 36.91 -17.75
CA GLU A 187 39.29 36.05 -18.89
C GLU A 187 40.16 36.33 -20.13
N ASP A 188 40.81 37.50 -20.20
CA ASP A 188 41.66 37.84 -21.33
C ASP A 188 43.00 37.07 -21.29
N GLU A 189 43.26 36.31 -22.35
CA GLU A 189 44.47 35.48 -22.50
C GLU A 189 45.78 36.28 -22.45
N LYS A 190 45.74 37.60 -22.70
CA LYS A 190 46.91 38.48 -22.67
C LYS A 190 47.26 38.94 -21.26
N PHE A 191 46.34 38.85 -20.30
CA PHE A 191 46.56 39.39 -18.96
C PHE A 191 47.75 38.77 -18.23
N PRO A 192 47.99 37.44 -18.27
CA PRO A 192 49.20 36.84 -17.70
C PRO A 192 50.50 37.49 -18.21
N SER A 193 50.63 37.72 -19.51
CA SER A 193 51.80 38.36 -20.11
C SER A 193 51.94 39.82 -19.70
N ILE A 194 50.82 40.53 -19.54
CA ILE A 194 50.83 41.91 -19.03
C ILE A 194 51.36 41.97 -17.59
N LEU A 195 51.03 40.99 -16.75
CA LEU A 195 51.48 40.94 -15.36
C LEU A 195 53.01 40.74 -15.21
N GLU A 196 53.70 40.28 -16.25
CA GLU A 196 55.16 40.11 -16.27
C GLU A 196 55.92 41.43 -16.41
N HIS A 197 55.25 42.53 -16.82
CA HIS A 197 55.88 43.84 -16.86
C HIS A 197 56.27 44.33 -15.45
N ASP A 198 57.48 44.87 -15.33
CA ASP A 198 58.03 45.40 -14.06
C ASP A 198 57.23 46.58 -13.48
N GLU A 199 56.49 47.30 -14.33
CA GLU A 199 55.66 48.45 -13.95
C GLU A 199 54.36 48.06 -13.24
N ILE A 200 54.03 46.76 -13.19
CA ILE A 200 52.81 46.27 -12.55
C ILE A 200 53.02 46.06 -11.05
N GLU A 201 52.19 46.73 -10.27
CA GLU A 201 52.16 46.61 -8.82
C GLU A 201 51.81 45.19 -8.33
N GLU A 202 52.54 44.73 -7.31
CA GLU A 202 52.42 43.36 -6.78
C GLU A 202 51.02 43.06 -6.23
N VAL A 203 50.27 44.09 -5.79
CA VAL A 203 48.88 43.92 -5.33
C VAL A 203 47.93 43.47 -6.44
N VAL A 204 48.17 43.88 -7.69
CA VAL A 204 47.38 43.44 -8.86
C VAL A 204 47.72 41.98 -9.19
N ARG A 205 49.00 41.61 -9.13
CA ARG A 205 49.43 40.21 -9.32
C ARG A 205 48.83 39.28 -8.27
N ARG A 206 48.78 39.71 -7.01
CA ARG A 206 48.17 38.93 -5.92
C ARG A 206 46.65 38.77 -6.09
N SER A 207 45.93 39.81 -6.49
CA SER A 207 44.48 39.70 -6.72
C SER A 207 44.16 38.78 -7.91
N TYR A 208 44.98 38.81 -8.96
CA TYR A 208 44.87 37.85 -10.06
C TYR A 208 45.14 36.41 -9.61
N LYS A 209 46.20 36.18 -8.80
CA LYS A 209 46.49 34.85 -8.20
C LYS A 209 45.33 34.34 -7.34
N SER A 210 44.63 35.21 -6.60
CA SER A 210 43.43 34.80 -5.85
C SER A 210 42.29 34.33 -6.76
N CYS A 211 42.10 34.98 -7.91
CA CYS A 211 41.12 34.54 -8.91
C CYS A 211 41.50 33.19 -9.52
N LEU A 212 42.80 32.98 -9.83
CA LEU A 212 43.31 31.69 -10.30
C LEU A 212 43.10 30.58 -9.28
N LYS A 213 43.40 30.86 -8.00
CA LYS A 213 43.18 29.90 -6.93
C LYS A 213 41.71 29.51 -6.80
N LEU A 214 40.79 30.49 -6.88
CA LEU A 214 39.36 30.18 -6.87
C LEU A 214 38.96 29.30 -8.07
N LYS A 215 39.50 29.58 -9.26
CA LYS A 215 39.26 28.75 -10.46
C LYS A 215 39.71 27.30 -10.24
N GLU A 216 40.89 27.12 -9.65
CA GLU A 216 41.43 25.80 -9.30
C GLU A 216 40.58 25.09 -8.24
N ASP A 217 40.21 25.78 -7.16
CA ASP A 217 39.37 25.23 -6.09
C ASP A 217 38.01 24.78 -6.64
N ILE A 218 37.39 25.55 -7.55
CA ILE A 218 36.14 25.17 -8.23
C ILE A 218 36.36 23.95 -9.14
N SER A 219 37.45 23.92 -9.90
CA SER A 219 37.77 22.80 -10.79
C SER A 219 37.94 21.48 -10.01
N VAL A 220 38.67 21.53 -8.89
CA VAL A 220 38.85 20.35 -8.01
C VAL A 220 37.51 19.90 -7.44
N GLN A 221 36.66 20.83 -7.01
CA GLN A 221 35.34 20.51 -6.48
C GLN A 221 34.43 19.91 -7.56
N HIS A 222 34.52 20.41 -8.80
CA HIS A 222 33.78 19.88 -9.95
C HIS A 222 34.19 18.44 -10.28
N GLU A 223 35.49 18.15 -10.35
CA GLU A 223 35.99 16.78 -10.53
C GLU A 223 35.53 15.83 -9.41
N GLU A 224 35.44 16.31 -8.17
CA GLU A 224 34.88 15.52 -7.06
C GLU A 224 33.40 15.21 -7.28
N VAL A 225 32.61 16.17 -7.77
CA VAL A 225 31.20 15.94 -8.12
C VAL A 225 31.09 14.88 -9.21
N GLU A 226 31.89 14.95 -10.27
CA GLU A 226 31.89 13.96 -11.36
C GLU A 226 32.24 12.55 -10.85
N LYS A 227 33.31 12.41 -10.06
CA LYS A 227 33.70 11.12 -9.46
C LYS A 227 32.60 10.52 -8.58
N LEU A 228 31.88 11.36 -7.83
CA LEU A 228 30.78 10.92 -6.98
C LEU A 228 29.55 10.51 -7.81
N LEU A 229 29.29 11.21 -8.92
CA LEU A 229 28.22 10.84 -9.86
C LEU A 229 28.53 9.51 -10.55
N GLU A 230 29.75 9.30 -11.04
CA GLU A 230 30.18 8.01 -11.62
C GLU A 230 30.03 6.87 -10.62
N LYS A 231 30.44 7.09 -9.36
CA LYS A 231 30.25 6.11 -8.28
C LYS A 231 28.77 5.81 -8.06
N LYS A 232 27.90 6.83 -8.06
CA LYS A 232 26.46 6.66 -7.92
C LYS A 232 25.89 5.85 -9.08
N GLU A 233 26.21 6.19 -10.31
CA GLU A 233 25.76 5.47 -11.51
C GLU A 233 26.21 4.01 -11.50
N SER A 234 27.44 3.74 -11.07
CA SER A 234 27.93 2.37 -10.88
C SER A 234 27.15 1.59 -9.82
N LEU A 235 26.71 2.23 -8.74
CA LEU A 235 25.89 1.57 -7.71
C LEU A 235 24.46 1.34 -8.21
N GLU A 236 23.89 2.29 -8.96
CA GLU A 236 22.58 2.15 -9.61
C GLU A 236 22.58 1.02 -10.66
N ALA A 237 23.66 0.87 -11.42
CA ALA A 237 23.85 -0.25 -12.35
C ALA A 237 23.86 -1.60 -11.61
N GLN A 238 24.57 -1.70 -10.47
CA GLN A 238 24.54 -2.91 -9.64
C GLN A 238 23.15 -3.23 -9.09
N LEU A 239 22.29 -2.23 -8.83
CA LEU A 239 20.89 -2.47 -8.47
C LEU A 239 20.09 -3.07 -9.62
N GLN A 240 20.39 -2.69 -10.88
CA GLN A 240 19.72 -3.25 -12.05
C GLN A 240 19.97 -4.74 -12.21
N ASP A 241 21.14 -5.25 -11.79
CA ASP A 241 21.44 -6.69 -11.78
C ASP A 241 20.48 -7.51 -10.90
N TYR A 242 19.78 -6.86 -9.96
CA TYR A 242 18.74 -7.46 -9.12
C TYR A 242 17.30 -7.24 -9.65
N ASP A 243 17.18 -6.84 -10.92
CA ASP A 243 15.94 -6.42 -11.59
C ASP A 243 15.24 -5.22 -10.90
N VAL A 244 15.99 -4.35 -10.24
CA VAL A 244 15.43 -3.14 -9.63
C VAL A 244 15.28 -2.07 -10.71
N ALA A 245 14.13 -2.04 -11.38
CA ALA A 245 13.89 -1.10 -12.49
C ALA A 245 13.72 0.37 -12.04
N SER A 246 13.05 0.62 -10.91
CA SER A 246 12.80 2.00 -10.41
C SER A 246 12.31 2.09 -8.96
N HIS A 247 11.74 1.01 -8.41
CA HIS A 247 11.14 1.02 -7.07
C HIS A 247 11.70 -0.13 -6.23
N THR A 248 12.78 0.16 -5.50
CA THR A 248 13.45 -0.78 -4.60
C THR A 248 12.47 -1.47 -3.67
N GLU A 249 11.54 -0.72 -3.05
CA GLU A 249 10.58 -1.29 -2.11
C GLU A 249 9.59 -2.28 -2.76
N LYS A 250 9.15 -2.01 -4.00
CA LYS A 250 8.28 -2.94 -4.73
C LYS A 250 9.00 -4.25 -4.99
N ARG A 251 10.25 -4.18 -5.45
CA ARG A 251 11.08 -5.38 -5.69
C ARG A 251 11.34 -6.16 -4.40
N LEU A 252 11.65 -5.47 -3.30
CA LEU A 252 11.80 -6.11 -1.99
C LEU A 252 10.51 -6.82 -1.53
N GLN A 253 9.34 -6.22 -1.78
CA GLN A 253 8.05 -6.84 -1.48
C GLN A 253 7.79 -8.09 -2.34
N GLU A 254 8.11 -8.05 -3.63
CA GLU A 254 8.02 -9.20 -4.53
C GLU A 254 8.89 -10.37 -4.06
N LEU A 255 10.15 -10.08 -3.70
CA LEU A 255 11.09 -11.09 -3.19
C LEU A 255 10.58 -11.71 -1.87
N ARG A 256 10.01 -10.91 -0.97
CA ARG A 256 9.38 -11.44 0.28
C ARG A 256 8.19 -12.34 -0.03
N ARG A 257 7.30 -11.94 -0.95
CA ARG A 257 6.17 -12.78 -1.38
C ARG A 257 6.65 -14.08 -2.04
N LYS A 258 7.77 -14.04 -2.76
CA LYS A 258 8.39 -15.25 -3.32
C LYS A 258 8.88 -16.19 -2.23
N ILE A 259 9.49 -15.68 -1.16
CA ILE A 259 9.84 -16.48 0.03
C ILE A 259 8.58 -17.13 0.63
N ASP A 260 7.51 -16.36 0.85
CA ASP A 260 6.27 -16.88 1.43
C ASP A 260 5.65 -17.98 0.55
N THR A 261 5.68 -17.78 -0.77
CA THR A 261 5.23 -18.77 -1.76
C THR A 261 6.07 -20.03 -1.70
N ASN A 262 7.40 -19.90 -1.64
CA ASN A 262 8.31 -21.03 -1.54
C ASN A 262 8.15 -21.80 -0.22
N VAL A 263 7.94 -21.11 0.91
CA VAL A 263 7.63 -21.77 2.20
C VAL A 263 6.31 -22.52 2.10
N LYS A 264 5.28 -21.92 1.50
CA LYS A 264 4.00 -22.59 1.30
C LYS A 264 4.15 -23.84 0.42
N SER A 265 4.84 -23.72 -0.71
CA SER A 265 5.12 -24.85 -1.62
C SER A 265 5.97 -25.92 -0.95
N GLN A 266 6.94 -25.55 -0.12
CA GLN A 266 7.74 -26.48 0.66
C GLN A 266 6.88 -27.26 1.66
N ASN A 267 5.97 -26.58 2.37
CA ASN A 267 5.07 -27.21 3.34
C ASN A 267 4.03 -28.11 2.65
N GLU A 268 3.46 -27.67 1.53
CA GLU A 268 2.55 -28.48 0.71
C GLU A 268 3.25 -29.73 0.17
N TYR A 269 4.51 -29.58 -0.29
CA TYR A 269 5.31 -30.69 -0.75
C TYR A 269 5.62 -31.68 0.38
N ALA A 270 6.03 -31.17 1.56
CA ALA A 270 6.28 -31.99 2.75
C ALA A 270 5.02 -32.78 3.15
N ALA A 271 3.86 -32.11 3.23
CA ALA A 271 2.60 -32.76 3.57
C ALA A 271 2.22 -33.88 2.57
N LYS A 272 2.46 -33.66 1.26
CA LYS A 272 2.19 -34.66 0.23
C LYS A 272 3.07 -35.90 0.37
N ILE A 273 4.34 -35.72 0.73
CA ILE A 273 5.25 -36.85 0.99
C ILE A 273 4.84 -37.58 2.27
N ALA A 274 4.49 -36.83 3.32
CA ALA A 274 4.00 -37.40 4.57
C ALA A 274 2.73 -38.23 4.36
N GLU A 275 1.78 -37.73 3.58
CA GLU A 275 0.51 -38.41 3.32
C GLU A 275 0.73 -39.81 2.72
N LYS A 276 1.59 -39.92 1.69
CA LYS A 276 1.96 -41.22 1.11
C LYS A 276 2.56 -42.17 2.15
N PHE A 277 3.42 -41.65 3.03
CA PHE A 277 4.05 -42.45 4.07
C PHE A 277 3.05 -42.87 5.15
N ILE A 278 2.23 -41.94 5.64
CA ILE A 278 1.22 -42.15 6.68
C ILE A 278 0.21 -43.19 6.25
N ASP A 279 -0.27 -43.14 5.01
CA ASP A 279 -1.32 -44.02 4.51
C ASP A 279 -0.88 -45.50 4.45
N GLU A 280 0.43 -45.79 4.59
CA GLU A 280 0.93 -47.15 4.79
C GLU A 280 0.70 -47.72 6.19
N TYR A 281 0.45 -46.85 7.18
CA TYR A 281 0.37 -47.17 8.61
C TYR A 281 -0.96 -46.80 9.27
N VAL A 282 -1.64 -45.75 8.80
CA VAL A 282 -2.90 -45.26 9.39
C VAL A 282 -3.89 -44.98 8.27
N ASP A 283 -5.11 -45.52 8.37
CA ASP A 283 -6.16 -45.25 7.41
C ASP A 283 -6.80 -43.86 7.59
N GLU A 284 -7.70 -43.47 6.69
CA GLU A 284 -8.42 -42.17 6.74
C GLU A 284 -9.26 -41.99 8.01
N ASN A 285 -9.66 -43.08 8.68
CA ASN A 285 -10.46 -43.04 9.91
C ASN A 285 -9.62 -42.98 11.20
N GLY A 286 -8.30 -43.11 11.09
CA GLY A 286 -7.39 -43.19 12.23
C GLY A 286 -7.14 -44.62 12.74
N THR A 287 -7.53 -45.64 11.98
CA THR A 287 -7.23 -47.04 12.30
C THR A 287 -5.77 -47.34 11.99
N VAL A 288 -5.05 -47.88 12.97
CA VAL A 288 -3.67 -48.34 12.79
C VAL A 288 -3.65 -49.64 11.98
N LEU A 289 -2.97 -49.62 10.84
CA LEU A 289 -2.84 -50.74 9.90
C LEU A 289 -1.62 -51.61 10.21
N LYS A 290 -0.52 -50.99 10.68
CA LYS A 290 0.77 -51.64 10.96
C LYS A 290 1.46 -50.97 12.15
N ASP A 291 2.39 -51.68 12.78
CA ASP A 291 3.23 -51.11 13.83
C ASP A 291 4.04 -49.91 13.31
N PHE A 292 4.06 -48.84 14.09
CA PHE A 292 4.74 -47.62 13.73
C PHE A 292 6.26 -47.77 13.82
N PRO A 293 7.02 -47.17 12.89
CA PRO A 293 8.45 -47.01 13.08
C PRO A 293 8.72 -46.22 14.37
N GLN A 294 9.70 -46.66 15.17
CA GLN A 294 10.01 -46.02 16.47
C GLN A 294 10.20 -44.50 16.37
N GLU A 295 10.81 -44.03 15.30
CA GLU A 295 11.10 -42.61 15.07
C GLU A 295 9.85 -41.75 14.83
N PHE A 296 8.77 -42.35 14.33
CA PHE A 296 7.53 -41.64 13.95
C PHE A 296 6.32 -42.03 14.81
N GLY A 297 6.51 -42.92 15.79
CA GLY A 297 5.42 -43.49 16.57
C GLY A 297 4.56 -42.45 17.30
N SER A 298 5.15 -41.39 17.86
CA SER A 298 4.39 -40.32 18.50
C SER A 298 3.53 -39.54 17.51
N THR A 299 4.11 -39.11 16.40
CA THR A 299 3.45 -38.34 15.34
C THR A 299 2.32 -39.13 14.67
N LEU A 300 2.54 -40.42 14.40
CA LEU A 300 1.53 -41.29 13.81
C LEU A 300 0.38 -41.59 14.78
N ASN A 301 0.66 -41.75 16.09
CA ASN A 301 -0.39 -41.89 17.11
C ASN A 301 -1.23 -40.62 17.22
N GLU A 302 -0.60 -39.45 17.30
CA GLU A 302 -1.29 -38.17 17.33
C GLU A 302 -2.19 -37.98 16.11
N LEU A 303 -1.69 -38.32 14.91
CA LEU A 303 -2.47 -38.23 13.70
C LEU A 303 -3.66 -39.21 13.69
N ALA A 304 -3.47 -40.44 14.17
CA ALA A 304 -4.54 -41.42 14.31
C ALA A 304 -5.65 -40.89 15.24
N ASP A 305 -5.29 -40.34 16.40
CA ASP A 305 -6.22 -39.73 17.36
C ASP A 305 -6.97 -38.54 16.75
N LEU A 306 -6.28 -37.68 16.00
CA LEU A 306 -6.89 -36.55 15.30
C LEU A 306 -7.86 -37.01 14.21
N ARG A 307 -7.51 -38.02 13.40
CA ARG A 307 -8.40 -38.60 12.37
C ARG A 307 -9.63 -39.25 13.01
N MET A 308 -9.47 -40.00 14.10
CA MET A 308 -10.60 -40.57 14.85
C MET A 308 -11.52 -39.48 15.41
N THR A 309 -10.94 -38.41 15.95
CA THR A 309 -11.69 -37.25 16.46
C THR A 309 -12.45 -36.55 15.34
N PHE A 310 -11.82 -36.37 14.18
CA PHE A 310 -12.45 -35.79 12.99
C PHE A 310 -13.68 -36.60 12.55
N VAL A 311 -13.55 -37.92 12.40
CA VAL A 311 -14.65 -38.81 12.03
C VAL A 311 -15.76 -38.79 13.09
N SER A 312 -15.41 -38.77 14.38
CA SER A 312 -16.37 -38.62 15.48
C SER A 312 -17.16 -37.31 15.38
N LEU A 313 -16.49 -36.18 15.08
CA LEU A 313 -17.14 -34.88 14.87
C LEU A 313 -18.08 -34.89 13.66
N GLU A 314 -17.66 -35.48 12.53
CA GLU A 314 -18.54 -35.62 11.36
C GLU A 314 -19.81 -36.41 11.67
N ARG A 315 -19.67 -37.54 12.38
CA ARG A 315 -20.81 -38.33 12.84
C ARG A 315 -21.71 -37.53 13.78
N ARG A 316 -21.15 -36.79 14.74
CA ARG A 316 -21.92 -35.94 15.67
C ARG A 316 -22.69 -34.83 14.94
N ILE A 317 -22.05 -34.13 14.01
CA ILE A 317 -22.70 -33.13 13.15
C ILE A 317 -23.87 -33.78 12.41
N LYS A 318 -23.63 -34.95 11.79
CA LYS A 318 -24.68 -35.64 11.04
C LYS A 318 -25.85 -36.08 11.90
N ILE A 319 -25.58 -36.57 13.11
CA ILE A 319 -26.62 -36.93 14.08
C ILE A 319 -27.47 -35.71 14.44
N GLN A 320 -26.85 -34.55 14.70
CA GLN A 320 -27.58 -33.32 15.03
C GLN A 320 -28.47 -32.83 13.88
N GLU A 321 -27.98 -32.90 12.63
CA GLU A 321 -28.79 -32.61 11.44
C GLU A 321 -30.00 -33.54 11.33
N LEU A 322 -29.79 -34.84 11.53
CA LEU A 322 -30.86 -35.84 11.49
C LEU A 322 -31.89 -35.61 12.60
N LEU A 323 -31.46 -35.30 13.82
CA LEU A 323 -32.36 -34.97 14.94
C LEU A 323 -33.22 -33.74 14.65
N ALA A 324 -32.65 -32.70 14.03
CA ALA A 324 -33.41 -31.53 13.61
C ALA A 324 -34.49 -31.89 12.56
N ASN A 325 -34.14 -32.75 11.60
CA ASN A 325 -35.08 -33.23 10.58
C ASN A 325 -36.20 -34.08 11.18
N ILE A 326 -35.88 -34.99 12.10
CA ILE A 326 -36.86 -35.80 12.82
C ILE A 326 -37.83 -34.90 13.60
N THR A 327 -37.30 -33.93 14.35
CA THR A 327 -38.11 -32.99 15.13
C THR A 327 -39.06 -32.17 14.24
N SER A 328 -38.60 -31.79 13.05
CA SER A 328 -39.44 -31.08 12.07
C SER A 328 -40.57 -31.98 11.56
N ALA A 329 -40.25 -33.21 11.17
CA ALA A 329 -41.23 -34.19 10.70
C ALA A 329 -42.27 -34.53 11.79
N GLU A 330 -41.85 -34.65 13.06
CA GLU A 330 -42.75 -34.87 14.18
C GLU A 330 -43.74 -33.72 14.38
N ARG A 331 -43.27 -32.46 14.27
CA ARG A 331 -44.16 -31.28 14.35
C ARG A 331 -45.19 -31.28 13.22
N GLU A 332 -44.77 -31.63 12.02
CA GLU A 332 -45.66 -31.73 10.87
C GLU A 332 -46.70 -32.85 11.07
N LEU A 333 -46.27 -34.01 11.58
CA LEU A 333 -47.13 -35.14 11.91
C LEU A 333 -48.17 -34.75 12.96
N ILE A 334 -47.78 -34.05 14.02
CA ILE A 334 -48.69 -33.53 15.06
C ILE A 334 -49.70 -32.54 14.44
N SER A 335 -49.25 -31.64 13.58
CA SER A 335 -50.11 -30.70 12.86
C SER A 335 -51.14 -31.42 11.99
N ASN A 336 -50.70 -32.42 11.23
CA ASN A 336 -51.57 -33.23 10.38
C ASN A 336 -52.56 -34.06 11.20
N LYS A 337 -52.15 -34.65 12.33
CA LYS A 337 -53.06 -35.33 13.27
C LYS A 337 -54.16 -34.40 13.78
N LYS A 338 -53.83 -33.15 14.13
CA LYS A 338 -54.82 -32.14 14.56
C LYS A 338 -55.80 -31.82 13.44
N LYS A 339 -55.32 -31.63 12.20
CA LYS A 339 -56.17 -31.40 11.01
C LYS A 339 -57.10 -32.58 10.74
N ILE A 340 -56.57 -33.80 10.77
CA ILE A 340 -57.35 -35.03 10.58
C ILE A 340 -58.46 -35.09 11.64
N ASN A 341 -58.14 -34.90 12.92
CA ASN A 341 -59.16 -34.94 13.98
C ASN A 341 -60.25 -33.86 13.80
N SER A 342 -59.87 -32.65 13.39
CA SER A 342 -60.83 -31.58 13.07
C SER A 342 -61.74 -31.98 11.90
N ASN A 343 -61.17 -32.56 10.83
CA ASN A 343 -61.92 -33.04 9.68
C ASN A 343 -62.84 -34.22 10.06
N THR A 344 -62.39 -35.16 10.89
CA THR A 344 -63.20 -36.28 11.38
C THR A 344 -64.42 -35.78 12.14
N LYS A 345 -64.26 -34.78 13.04
CA LYS A 345 -65.39 -34.15 13.74
C LYS A 345 -66.37 -33.49 12.76
N LYS A 346 -65.86 -32.83 11.71
CA LYS A 346 -66.70 -32.22 10.67
C LYS A 346 -67.49 -33.28 9.88
N ILE A 347 -66.85 -34.38 9.51
CA ILE A 347 -67.49 -35.53 8.83
C ILE A 347 -68.59 -36.12 9.72
N GLN A 348 -68.34 -36.32 11.02
CA GLN A 348 -69.35 -36.82 11.95
C GLN A 348 -70.57 -35.89 12.04
N SER A 349 -70.35 -34.58 12.14
CA SER A 349 -71.44 -33.59 12.15
C SER A 349 -72.27 -33.64 10.87
N LEU A 350 -71.61 -33.69 9.70
CA LEU A 350 -72.28 -33.79 8.40
C LEU A 350 -73.04 -35.12 8.26
N SER A 351 -72.47 -36.22 8.74
CA SER A 351 -73.13 -37.53 8.73
C SER A 351 -74.39 -37.53 9.61
N LYS A 352 -74.37 -36.85 10.76
CA LYS A 352 -75.55 -36.70 11.61
C LYS A 352 -76.64 -35.89 10.91
N GLN A 353 -76.27 -34.76 10.29
CA GLN A 353 -77.20 -33.95 9.49
C GLN A 353 -77.83 -34.74 8.34
N ASN A 354 -77.03 -35.55 7.62
CA ASN A 354 -77.55 -36.41 6.56
C ASN A 354 -78.54 -37.45 7.08
N ALA A 355 -78.31 -38.03 8.27
CA ALA A 355 -79.25 -38.96 8.88
C ALA A 355 -80.57 -38.27 9.29
N GLU A 356 -80.49 -37.07 9.85
CA GLU A 356 -81.67 -36.25 10.18
C GLU A 356 -82.49 -35.89 8.94
N LEU A 357 -81.82 -35.49 7.85
CA LEU A 357 -82.46 -35.22 6.56
C LEU A 357 -83.11 -36.48 5.98
N SER A 358 -82.42 -37.62 6.01
CA SER A 358 -82.98 -38.90 5.53
C SER A 358 -84.22 -39.32 6.32
N GLN A 359 -84.23 -39.14 7.64
CA GLN A 359 -85.42 -39.40 8.46
C GLN A 359 -86.57 -38.46 8.08
N ARG A 360 -86.27 -37.17 7.88
CA ARG A 360 -87.26 -36.19 7.43
C ARG A 360 -87.86 -36.56 6.07
N ASP A 361 -87.03 -37.01 5.13
CA ASP A 361 -87.49 -37.49 3.82
C ASP A 361 -88.39 -38.72 3.93
N THR A 362 -88.06 -39.67 4.83
CA THR A 362 -88.94 -40.83 5.07
C THR A 362 -90.29 -40.43 5.67
N LEU A 363 -90.31 -39.50 6.64
CA LEU A 363 -91.55 -38.98 7.23
C LEU A 363 -92.40 -38.24 6.20
N LEU A 364 -91.78 -37.35 5.41
CA LEU A 364 -92.46 -36.62 4.34
C LEU A 364 -92.99 -37.58 3.26
N SER A 365 -92.26 -38.65 2.95
CA SER A 365 -92.71 -39.68 2.02
C SER A 365 -93.93 -40.45 2.55
N ALA A 366 -93.92 -40.84 3.83
CA ALA A 366 -95.05 -41.49 4.47
C ALA A 366 -96.28 -40.56 4.56
N GLN A 367 -96.09 -39.30 4.93
CA GLN A 367 -97.17 -38.29 4.93
C GLN A 367 -97.77 -38.10 3.54
N LYS A 368 -96.92 -38.04 2.51
CA LYS A 368 -97.37 -37.95 1.12
C LYS A 368 -98.22 -39.16 0.72
N GLU A 369 -97.81 -40.36 1.12
CA GLU A 369 -98.56 -41.60 0.87
C GLU A 369 -99.92 -41.60 1.60
N GLU A 370 -99.93 -41.20 2.87
CA GLU A 370 -101.16 -41.05 3.67
C GLU A 370 -102.13 -40.04 3.02
N TRP A 371 -101.64 -38.87 2.62
CA TRP A 371 -102.45 -37.87 1.90
C TRP A 371 -102.93 -38.39 0.55
N SER A 372 -102.11 -39.17 -0.16
CA SER A 372 -102.52 -39.81 -1.41
C SER A 372 -103.64 -40.82 -1.18
N ASN A 373 -103.56 -41.64 -0.14
CA ASN A 373 -104.58 -42.62 0.22
C ASN A 373 -105.87 -41.95 0.70
N LEU A 374 -105.78 -40.91 1.53
CA LEU A 374 -106.92 -40.11 1.96
C LEU A 374 -107.60 -39.42 0.78
N LYS A 375 -106.81 -38.90 -0.16
CA LYS A 375 -107.35 -38.32 -1.40
C LYS A 375 -108.14 -39.37 -2.18
N VAL A 376 -107.58 -40.55 -2.43
CA VAL A 376 -108.25 -41.64 -3.14
C VAL A 376 -109.53 -42.09 -2.42
N SER A 377 -109.53 -42.17 -1.09
CA SER A 377 -110.72 -42.57 -0.33
C SER A 377 -111.84 -41.52 -0.37
N LEU A 378 -111.48 -40.23 -0.32
CA LEU A 378 -112.42 -39.13 -0.50
C LEU A 378 -112.98 -39.11 -1.93
N GLU A 379 -112.14 -39.32 -2.95
CA GLU A 379 -112.58 -39.44 -4.35
C GLU A 379 -113.56 -40.62 -4.53
N LEU A 380 -113.31 -41.76 -3.88
CA LEU A 380 -114.23 -42.91 -3.88
C LEU A 380 -115.54 -42.62 -3.15
N ALA A 381 -115.48 -41.97 -1.97
CA ALA A 381 -116.66 -41.60 -1.19
C ALA A 381 -117.51 -40.55 -1.90
N GLU A 382 -116.89 -39.60 -2.60
CA GLU A 382 -117.56 -38.64 -3.46
C GLU A 382 -118.23 -39.36 -4.65
N ALA A 383 -117.55 -40.29 -5.31
CA ALA A 383 -118.12 -41.07 -6.39
C ALA A 383 -119.33 -41.91 -5.95
N THR A 384 -119.29 -42.54 -4.77
CA THR A 384 -120.44 -43.28 -4.22
C THR A 384 -121.56 -42.38 -3.73
N ASN A 385 -121.27 -41.25 -3.08
CA ASN A 385 -122.31 -40.28 -2.70
C ASN A 385 -122.99 -39.67 -3.91
N VAL A 386 -122.24 -39.29 -4.96
CA VAL A 386 -122.82 -38.81 -6.22
C VAL A 386 -123.67 -39.89 -6.88
N LYS A 387 -123.25 -41.16 -6.82
CA LYS A 387 -124.05 -42.28 -7.32
C LYS A 387 -125.34 -42.47 -6.51
N HIS A 388 -125.29 -42.46 -5.18
CA HIS A 388 -126.46 -42.56 -4.31
C HIS A 388 -127.42 -41.37 -4.47
N LEU A 389 -126.88 -40.15 -4.62
CA LEU A 389 -127.70 -38.97 -4.87
C LEU A 389 -128.36 -39.03 -6.25
N ARG A 390 -127.73 -39.63 -7.26
CA ARG A 390 -128.34 -39.86 -8.59
C ARG A 390 -129.35 -41.01 -8.61
N GLU A 391 -129.21 -42.01 -7.75
CA GLU A 391 -130.12 -43.16 -7.70
C GLU A 391 -131.36 -42.89 -6.81
N ASN A 392 -131.29 -41.90 -5.90
CA ASN A 392 -132.38 -41.51 -5.00
C ASN A 392 -133.04 -40.16 -5.35
N SER A 393 -132.71 -39.57 -6.50
CA SER A 393 -133.39 -38.42 -7.11
C SER A 393 -133.99 -38.84 -8.45
#